data_AF-A0A372Q8V9-F1
#
_entry.id   AF-A0A372Q8V9-F1
#
_cell.length_a   1.000
_cell.length_b   1.000
_cell.length_c   1.000
_cell.angle_alpha   90.00
_cell.angle_beta   90.00
_cell.angle_gamma   90.00
#
_symmetry.space_group_name_H-M   'P 1'
#
loop_
_entity.id
_entity.type
_entity.pdbx_description
1 polymer ?
#
loop_
_entity_poly.entity_id
_entity_poly.type
_entity_poly.pdbx_seq_one_letter_code
_entity_poly.pdbx_strand_id
1 'polypeptide(L)'
;MPYIAPEVLRGMPYSQSADIYSFGMIMYFAATGRQPFTNRAHDGILALEICNGTRPEINELEAPKCYIDFMKKCWDPDPKNRPNSTIIYESFLQFHKSYKGNILTAVINDEEIKRQFEEVEGYRKVNQLSNENDQSTTHPQAIYISRLLNSFTKELPKYNDNNSECLSCEIK
;
A
#
# COMPACT_ATOMS: atom_id res chain seq x y z
N MET A 1 -7.53 -8.05 6.85
CA MET A 1 -8.43 -7.22 6.01
C MET A 1 -7.70 -6.02 5.42
N PRO A 2 -6.97 -5.18 6.18
CA PRO A 2 -6.28 -4.01 5.62
C PRO A 2 -5.30 -4.33 4.47
N TYR A 3 -4.69 -5.51 4.51
CA TYR A 3 -3.76 -6.00 3.48
C TYR A 3 -4.45 -6.68 2.29
N ILE A 4 -5.77 -6.91 2.34
CA ILE A 4 -6.48 -7.65 1.30
C ILE A 4 -6.91 -6.70 0.19
N ALA A 5 -6.60 -7.06 -1.06
CA ALA A 5 -6.93 -6.26 -2.23
C ALA A 5 -8.45 -6.06 -2.41
N PRO A 6 -8.90 -4.90 -2.92
CA PRO A 6 -10.32 -4.56 -3.02
C PRO A 6 -11.13 -5.54 -3.87
N GLU A 7 -10.55 -6.09 -4.93
CA GLU A 7 -11.18 -7.12 -5.76
C GLU A 7 -11.40 -8.44 -4.99
N VAL A 8 -10.45 -8.82 -4.13
CA VAL A 8 -10.56 -10.02 -3.29
C VAL A 8 -11.60 -9.80 -2.18
N LEU A 9 -11.68 -8.58 -1.64
CA LEU A 9 -12.77 -8.20 -0.72
C LEU A 9 -14.15 -8.30 -1.39
N ARG A 10 -14.26 -7.99 -2.68
CA ARG A 10 -15.50 -8.20 -3.47
C ARG A 10 -15.77 -9.66 -3.85
N GLY A 11 -14.91 -10.59 -3.43
CA GLY A 11 -15.05 -12.02 -3.73
C GLY A 11 -14.62 -12.40 -5.13
N MET A 12 -13.85 -11.57 -5.83
CA MET A 12 -13.18 -11.98 -7.07
C MET A 12 -12.05 -12.99 -6.77
N PRO A 13 -11.67 -13.84 -7.74
CA PRO A 13 -10.56 -14.76 -7.58
C PRO A 13 -9.26 -14.05 -7.23
N TYR A 14 -8.46 -14.70 -6.38
CA TYR A 14 -7.14 -14.23 -6.01
C TYR A 14 -6.19 -14.22 -7.22
N SER A 15 -5.27 -13.26 -7.25
CA SER A 15 -4.30 -13.07 -8.33
C SER A 15 -2.96 -12.57 -7.79
N GLN A 16 -1.91 -12.63 -8.61
CA GLN A 16 -0.62 -12.03 -8.28
C GLN A 16 -0.75 -10.51 -8.01
N SER A 17 -1.62 -9.80 -8.73
CA SER A 17 -1.85 -8.37 -8.47
C SER A 17 -2.47 -8.09 -7.09
N ALA A 18 -3.14 -9.07 -6.47
CA ALA A 18 -3.60 -8.97 -5.09
C ALA A 18 -2.42 -9.11 -4.08
N ASP A 19 -1.41 -9.93 -4.38
CA ASP A 19 -0.16 -9.95 -3.62
C ASP A 19 0.54 -8.59 -3.69
N ILE A 20 0.55 -7.95 -4.87
CA ILE A 20 1.16 -6.61 -5.05
C ILE A 20 0.46 -5.54 -4.21
N TYR A 21 -0.87 -5.58 -4.13
CA TYR A 21 -1.61 -4.71 -3.22
C TYR A 21 -1.18 -4.91 -1.77
N SER A 22 -1.11 -6.17 -1.34
CA SER A 22 -0.67 -6.54 0.01
C SER A 22 0.75 -6.03 0.28
N PHE A 23 1.63 -6.13 -0.71
CA PHE A 23 2.99 -5.59 -0.66
C PHE A 23 3.01 -4.06 -0.52
N GLY A 24 2.13 -3.33 -1.23
CA GLY A 24 1.96 -1.89 -1.03
C GLY A 24 1.58 -1.52 0.41
N MET A 25 0.75 -2.33 1.07
CA MET A 25 0.42 -2.13 2.50
C MET A 25 1.60 -2.47 3.44
N ILE A 26 2.45 -3.42 3.07
CA ILE A 26 3.70 -3.70 3.77
C ILE A 26 4.69 -2.54 3.61
N MET A 27 4.78 -1.96 2.41
CA MET A 27 5.60 -0.77 2.15
C MET A 27 5.16 0.40 3.03
N TYR A 28 3.84 0.61 3.19
CA TYR A 28 3.30 1.63 4.11
C TYR A 28 3.74 1.40 5.55
N PHE A 29 3.63 0.16 6.03
CA PHE A 29 4.08 -0.20 7.37
C PHE A 29 5.59 0.04 7.53
N ALA A 30 6.40 -0.35 6.54
CA ALA A 30 7.85 -0.12 6.57
C ALA A 30 8.23 1.36 6.56
N ALA A 31 7.48 2.20 5.84
CA ALA A 31 7.70 3.64 5.76
C ALA A 31 7.34 4.37 7.05
N THR A 32 6.23 4.00 7.68
CA THR A 32 5.60 4.77 8.76
C THR A 32 5.72 4.13 10.13
N GLY A 33 6.03 2.83 10.20
CA GLY A 33 5.91 2.02 11.42
C GLY A 33 4.46 1.77 11.86
N ARG A 34 3.47 2.31 11.15
CA ARG A 34 2.05 2.22 11.50
C ARG A 34 1.37 1.11 10.73
N GLN A 35 0.52 0.36 11.43
CA GLN A 35 -0.35 -0.61 10.76
C GLN A 35 -1.40 0.11 9.90
N PRO A 36 -1.68 -0.37 8.68
CA PRO A 36 -2.73 0.21 7.83
C PRO A 36 -4.08 0.23 8.56
N PHE A 37 -4.74 1.39 8.58
CA PHE A 37 -6.05 1.60 9.22
C PHE A 37 -6.13 1.29 10.73
N THR A 38 -5.03 1.47 11.48
CA THR A 38 -4.96 1.20 12.94
C THR A 38 -6.03 1.91 13.77
N ASN A 39 -6.50 3.06 13.31
CA ASN A 39 -7.51 3.89 13.98
C ASN A 39 -8.96 3.51 13.64
N ARG A 40 -9.20 2.41 12.91
CA ARG A 40 -10.54 2.00 12.44
C ARG A 40 -10.90 0.60 12.92
N ALA A 41 -12.19 0.35 13.09
CA ALA A 41 -12.70 -1.02 13.20
C ALA A 41 -12.43 -1.79 11.91
N HIS A 42 -11.99 -3.04 12.02
CA HIS A 42 -11.85 -3.90 10.85
C HIS A 42 -13.16 -4.64 10.58
N ASP A 43 -14.15 -3.93 10.06
CA ASP A 43 -15.51 -4.42 9.78
C ASP A 43 -15.90 -4.25 8.30
N GLY A 44 -17.17 -4.49 7.98
CA GLY A 44 -17.70 -4.34 6.61
C GLY A 44 -17.68 -2.89 6.10
N ILE A 45 -17.74 -1.89 7.00
CA ILE A 45 -17.68 -0.47 6.63
C ILE A 45 -16.29 -0.15 6.08
N LEU A 46 -15.23 -0.51 6.82
CA LEU A 46 -13.86 -0.32 6.34
C LEU A 46 -13.59 -1.12 5.06
N ALA A 47 -14.12 -2.34 4.95
CA ALA A 47 -13.99 -3.12 3.71
C ALA A 47 -14.61 -2.39 2.50
N LEU A 48 -15.81 -1.81 2.65
CA LEU A 48 -16.48 -1.02 1.63
C LEU A 48 -15.68 0.25 1.27
N GLU A 49 -15.15 0.96 2.26
CA GLU A 49 -14.30 2.14 2.05
C GLU A 49 -13.03 1.80 1.25
N ILE A 50 -12.34 0.70 1.58
CA ILE A 50 -11.17 0.22 0.83
C ILE A 50 -11.53 -0.06 -0.63
N CYS A 51 -12.66 -0.75 -0.84
CA CYS A 51 -13.24 -1.06 -2.15
C CYS A 51 -13.59 0.20 -2.95
N ASN A 52 -13.90 1.31 -2.28
CA ASN A 52 -14.21 2.63 -2.86
C ASN A 52 -12.99 3.53 -3.02
N GLY A 53 -11.78 3.02 -2.71
CA GLY A 53 -10.53 3.74 -2.96
C GLY A 53 -9.88 4.37 -1.73
N THR A 54 -10.46 4.21 -0.54
CA THR A 54 -9.82 4.69 0.70
C THR A 54 -8.47 4.00 0.91
N ARG A 55 -7.44 4.76 1.26
CA ARG A 55 -6.07 4.29 1.54
C ARG A 55 -5.55 4.91 2.86
N PRO A 56 -4.55 4.29 3.51
CA PRO A 56 -3.91 4.88 4.68
C PRO A 56 -3.24 6.22 4.33
N GLU A 57 -3.34 7.18 5.24
CA GLU A 57 -2.68 8.48 5.09
C GLU A 57 -1.18 8.37 5.39
N ILE A 58 -0.37 9.02 4.56
CA ILE A 58 1.08 9.13 4.67
C ILE A 58 1.50 10.56 4.39
N ASN A 59 2.37 11.11 5.23
CA ASN A 59 2.96 12.43 5.00
C ASN A 59 4.20 12.29 4.09
N GLU A 60 4.40 13.23 3.17
CA GLU A 60 5.53 13.23 2.23
C GLU A 60 6.90 13.28 2.93
N LEU A 61 6.97 13.73 4.17
CA LEU A 61 8.19 13.76 4.98
C LEU A 61 8.50 12.42 5.68
N GLU A 62 7.57 11.46 5.69
CA GLU A 62 7.75 10.18 6.38
C GLU A 62 8.58 9.17 5.57
N ALA A 63 8.57 9.29 4.23
CA ALA A 63 9.31 8.42 3.32
C ALA A 63 9.67 9.16 2.03
N PRO A 64 10.72 8.74 1.31
CA PRO A 64 11.14 9.40 0.07
C PRO A 64 10.00 9.44 -0.94
N LYS A 65 9.81 10.56 -1.64
CA LYS A 65 8.69 10.73 -2.57
C LYS A 65 8.61 9.61 -3.63
N CYS A 66 9.75 9.20 -4.19
CA CYS A 66 9.82 8.09 -5.15
C CYS A 66 9.33 6.77 -4.56
N TYR A 67 9.57 6.53 -3.27
CA TYR A 67 9.05 5.37 -2.54
C TYR A 67 7.54 5.47 -2.34
N ILE A 68 7.04 6.65 -1.93
CA ILE A 68 5.61 6.89 -1.72
C ILE A 68 4.84 6.72 -3.03
N ASP A 69 5.34 7.29 -4.12
CA ASP A 69 4.73 7.18 -5.44
C ASP A 69 4.72 5.73 -5.94
N PHE A 70 5.81 4.98 -5.70
CA PHE A 70 5.87 3.56 -6.06
C PHE A 70 4.94 2.69 -5.19
N MET A 71 4.89 2.94 -3.88
CA MET A 71 3.92 2.32 -2.97
C MET A 71 2.49 2.58 -3.44
N LYS A 72 2.20 3.80 -3.87
CA LYS A 72 0.87 4.17 -4.37
C LYS A 72 0.46 3.41 -5.64
N LYS A 73 1.42 3.12 -6.53
CA LYS A 73 1.18 2.24 -7.68
C LYS A 73 0.87 0.79 -7.27
N CYS A 74 1.46 0.30 -6.18
CA CYS A 74 1.22 -1.07 -5.71
C CYS A 74 -0.22 -1.29 -5.22
N TRP A 75 -0.87 -0.27 -4.66
CA TRP A 75 -2.26 -0.36 -4.18
C TRP A 75 -3.29 0.35 -5.07
N ASP A 76 -2.98 0.48 -6.37
CA ASP A 76 -3.88 1.06 -7.36
C ASP A 76 -5.27 0.36 -7.33
N PRO A 77 -6.38 1.11 -7.46
CA PRO A 77 -7.71 0.52 -7.51
C PRO A 77 -7.86 -0.53 -8.62
N ASP A 78 -7.28 -0.30 -9.79
CA ASP A 78 -7.29 -1.26 -10.89
C ASP A 78 -6.09 -2.23 -10.74
N PRO A 79 -6.34 -3.54 -10.55
CA PRO A 79 -5.26 -4.53 -10.46
C PRO A 79 -4.32 -4.57 -11.66
N LYS A 80 -4.75 -4.10 -12.84
CA LYS A 80 -3.94 -4.06 -14.07
C LYS A 80 -2.88 -2.95 -14.07
N ASN A 81 -3.11 -1.89 -13.30
CA ASN A 81 -2.18 -0.76 -13.18
C ASN A 81 -1.06 -1.04 -12.16
N ARG A 82 -1.21 -2.10 -11.35
CA ARG A 82 -0.22 -2.48 -10.34
C ARG A 82 1.03 -3.06 -11.02
N PRO A 83 2.25 -2.73 -10.55
CA PRO A 83 3.48 -3.29 -11.10
C PRO A 83 3.55 -4.80 -10.87
N ASN A 84 4.26 -5.53 -11.73
CA ASN A 84 4.58 -6.94 -11.45
C ASN A 84 5.81 -7.05 -10.53
N SER A 85 6.11 -8.27 -10.08
CA SER A 85 7.24 -8.54 -9.18
C SER A 85 8.60 -8.15 -9.75
N THR A 86 8.79 -8.24 -11.08
CA THR A 86 10.01 -7.80 -11.75
C THR A 86 10.21 -6.30 -11.61
N ILE A 87 9.18 -5.50 -11.87
CA ILE A 87 9.23 -4.03 -11.74
C ILE A 87 9.50 -3.62 -10.28
N ILE A 88 8.92 -4.35 -9.31
CA ILE A 88 9.21 -4.14 -7.88
C ILE A 88 10.69 -4.38 -7.59
N TYR A 89 11.22 -5.53 -8.00
CA TYR A 89 12.62 -5.86 -7.78
C TYR A 89 13.56 -4.82 -8.39
N GLU A 90 13.31 -4.41 -9.64
CA GLU A 90 14.10 -3.40 -10.34
C GLU A 90 14.06 -2.04 -9.64
N SER A 91 12.87 -1.61 -9.20
CA SER A 91 12.69 -0.34 -8.50
C SER A 91 13.44 -0.32 -7.15
N PHE A 92 13.34 -1.39 -6.36
CA PHE A 92 14.08 -1.50 -5.10
C PHE A 92 15.58 -1.59 -5.31
N LEU A 93 16.02 -2.28 -6.37
CA LEU A 93 17.44 -2.33 -6.74
C LEU A 93 17.96 -0.94 -7.14
N GLN A 94 17.15 -0.15 -7.86
CA GLN A 94 17.48 1.24 -8.21
C GLN A 94 17.57 2.10 -6.95
N PHE A 95 16.57 2.05 -6.04
CA PHE A 95 16.61 2.77 -4.77
C PHE A 95 17.86 2.44 -3.96
N HIS A 96 18.19 1.16 -3.85
CA HIS A 96 19.36 0.69 -3.10
C HIS A 96 20.67 1.22 -3.70
N LYS A 97 20.84 1.13 -5.02
CA LYS A 97 22.03 1.61 -5.74
C LYS A 97 22.20 3.13 -5.59
N SER A 98 21.14 3.89 -5.85
CA SER A 98 21.17 5.35 -5.76
C SER A 98 21.50 5.84 -4.35
N TYR A 99 20.94 5.19 -3.31
CA TYR A 99 21.16 5.61 -1.93
C TYR A 99 22.51 5.18 -1.36
N LYS A 100 22.93 3.92 -1.53
CA LYS A 100 24.18 3.42 -0.93
C LYS A 100 25.43 3.79 -1.70
N GLY A 101 25.34 4.05 -3.01
CA GLY A 101 26.47 4.41 -3.86
C GLY A 101 27.58 3.35 -3.90
N ASN A 102 27.57 2.48 -4.90
CA ASN A 102 28.68 1.56 -5.16
C ASN A 102 29.62 2.16 -6.21
N ILE A 103 30.94 2.02 -6.02
CA ILE A 103 31.96 2.46 -7.02
C ILE A 103 31.73 1.83 -8.41
N LEU A 104 31.16 0.62 -8.46
CA LEU A 104 30.88 -0.09 -9.72
C LEU A 104 29.60 0.40 -10.42
N THR A 105 28.73 1.19 -9.77
CA THR A 105 27.37 1.52 -10.23
C THR A 105 27.18 2.99 -10.60
N ALA A 106 28.25 3.77 -10.75
CA ALA A 106 28.20 5.20 -11.10
C ALA A 106 27.36 5.52 -12.36
N VAL A 107 27.06 4.52 -13.19
CA VAL A 107 26.23 4.64 -14.41
C VAL A 107 24.71 4.60 -14.13
N ILE A 108 24.26 4.15 -12.95
CA ILE A 108 22.83 4.02 -12.57
C ILE A 108 22.55 4.79 -11.26
N ASN A 109 23.31 5.84 -10.99
CA ASN A 109 23.07 6.70 -9.83
C ASN A 109 22.06 7.78 -10.24
N ASP A 110 20.84 7.68 -9.69
CA ASP A 110 19.85 8.74 -9.80
C ASP A 110 20.02 9.69 -8.61
N GLU A 111 20.60 10.87 -8.88
CA GLU A 111 20.89 11.89 -7.87
C GLU A 111 19.61 12.40 -7.19
N GLU A 112 18.48 12.43 -7.91
CA GLU A 112 17.21 12.88 -7.37
C GLU A 112 16.65 11.85 -6.38
N ILE A 113 16.72 10.56 -6.70
CA ILE A 113 16.38 9.49 -5.74
C ILE A 113 17.25 9.63 -4.49
N LYS A 114 18.57 9.76 -4.65
CA LYS A 114 19.48 9.90 -3.50
C LYS A 114 19.10 11.09 -2.63
N ARG A 115 18.85 12.27 -3.24
CA ARG A 115 18.45 13.50 -2.55
C ARG A 115 17.19 13.30 -1.70
N GLN A 116 16.16 12.65 -2.25
CA GLN A 116 14.91 12.40 -1.52
C GLN A 116 15.11 11.49 -0.30
N PHE A 117 15.98 10.49 -0.40
CA PHE A 117 16.33 9.64 0.74
C PHE A 117 17.10 10.41 1.82
N GLU A 118 18.09 11.21 1.43
CA GLU A 118 18.86 12.04 2.37
C GLU A 118 17.99 13.08 3.09
N GLU A 119 17.03 13.68 2.39
CA GLU A 119 16.08 14.65 2.95
C GLU A 119 15.23 14.05 4.07
N VAL A 120 14.64 12.87 3.83
CA VAL A 120 13.81 12.17 4.82
C VAL A 120 14.64 11.68 6.01
N GLU A 121 15.86 11.20 5.79
CA GLU A 121 16.75 10.82 6.88
C GLU A 121 17.18 12.02 7.73
N GLY A 122 17.39 13.18 7.10
CA GLY A 122 17.58 14.45 7.81
C GLY A 122 16.39 14.81 8.70
N TYR A 123 15.18 14.74 8.13
CA TYR A 123 13.93 14.99 8.87
C TYR A 123 13.75 14.02 10.05
N ARG A 124 13.99 12.72 9.84
CA ARG A 124 13.87 11.69 10.88
C ARG A 124 14.84 11.92 12.04
N LYS A 125 16.09 12.29 11.76
CA LYS A 125 17.08 12.59 12.80
C LYS A 125 16.67 13.78 13.68
N VAL A 126 16.03 14.79 13.10
CA VAL A 126 15.55 15.96 13.85
C VAL A 126 14.33 15.62 14.71
N ASN A 127 13.39 14.83 14.17
CA ASN A 127 12.11 14.54 14.86
C ASN A 127 12.12 13.28 15.74
N GLN A 128 13.12 12.40 15.63
CA GLN A 128 13.31 11.31 16.59
C GLN A 128 13.58 11.83 18.01
N LEU A 129 14.05 13.08 18.15
CA LEU A 129 14.26 13.73 19.46
C LEU A 129 12.98 14.27 20.10
N SER A 130 11.85 14.32 19.37
CA SER A 130 10.59 14.94 19.83
C SER A 130 9.44 13.95 20.04
N ASN A 131 9.48 12.75 19.45
CA ASN A 131 8.32 11.87 19.34
C ASN A 131 8.41 10.56 20.16
N GLU A 132 8.71 10.64 21.46
CA GLU A 132 8.45 9.51 22.37
C GLU A 132 6.95 9.36 22.73
N ASN A 133 6.08 10.29 22.33
CA ASN A 133 4.70 10.39 22.83
C ASN A 133 3.57 10.15 21.82
N ASP A 134 3.84 9.82 20.55
CA ASP A 134 2.76 9.58 19.58
C ASP A 134 2.25 8.12 19.67
N GLN A 135 1.63 7.79 20.80
CA GLN A 135 0.84 6.57 20.94
C GLN A 135 -0.43 6.71 20.10
N SER A 136 -0.33 6.38 18.82
CA SER A 136 -1.51 6.11 17.99
C SER A 136 -2.28 4.96 18.65
N THR A 137 -3.39 5.29 19.30
CA THR A 137 -4.24 4.31 19.97
C THR A 137 -4.88 3.42 18.91
N THR A 138 -4.47 2.15 18.85
CA THR A 138 -5.11 1.14 17.99
C THR A 138 -6.57 0.99 18.40
N HIS A 139 -7.46 1.05 17.41
CA HIS A 139 -8.87 0.84 17.63
C HIS A 139 -9.10 -0.57 18.22
N PRO A 140 -9.95 -0.76 19.24
CA PRO A 140 -10.11 -2.06 19.91
C PRO A 140 -10.62 -3.18 18.99
N GLN A 141 -11.25 -2.82 17.87
CA GLN A 141 -11.71 -3.75 16.83
C GLN A 141 -10.78 -3.82 15.61
N ALA A 142 -9.58 -3.24 15.68
CA ALA A 142 -8.54 -3.46 14.68
C ALA A 142 -7.87 -4.82 14.93
N ILE A 143 -7.89 -5.68 13.92
CA ILE A 143 -7.41 -7.06 13.98
C ILE A 143 -6.40 -7.31 12.86
N TYR A 144 -5.15 -7.58 13.23
CA TYR A 144 -4.03 -7.85 12.33
C TYR A 144 -3.59 -9.31 12.29
N ILE A 145 -4.29 -10.17 13.03
CA ILE A 145 -4.13 -11.62 12.97
C ILE A 145 -5.06 -12.23 11.90
N SER A 146 -4.73 -13.45 11.47
CA SER A 146 -5.53 -14.18 10.49
C SER A 146 -6.97 -14.42 10.98
N ARG A 147 -7.94 -14.25 10.08
CA ARG A 147 -9.37 -14.49 10.33
C ARG A 147 -10.09 -14.81 9.03
N LEU A 148 -11.21 -15.53 9.11
CA LEU A 148 -12.04 -15.85 7.95
C LEU A 148 -12.61 -14.58 7.31
N LEU A 149 -12.39 -14.43 6.00
CA LEU A 149 -12.77 -13.23 5.26
C LEU A 149 -14.29 -13.13 5.02
N ASN A 150 -14.98 -14.28 4.93
CA ASN A 150 -16.40 -14.39 4.57
C ASN A 150 -17.38 -13.63 5.47
N SER A 151 -16.97 -13.20 6.66
CA SER A 151 -17.84 -12.41 7.54
C SER A 151 -17.99 -10.95 7.10
N PHE A 152 -17.05 -10.42 6.31
CA PHE A 152 -17.00 -9.01 5.92
C PHE A 152 -17.30 -8.77 4.44
N THR A 153 -17.27 -9.83 3.63
CA THR A 153 -17.36 -9.75 2.17
C THR A 153 -18.70 -10.18 1.60
N LYS A 154 -19.55 -10.83 2.40
CA LYS A 154 -20.85 -11.36 1.95
C LYS A 154 -21.81 -10.29 1.46
N GLU A 155 -21.76 -9.10 2.05
CA GLU A 155 -22.67 -7.99 1.76
C GLU A 155 -22.06 -6.95 0.83
N LEU A 156 -20.79 -7.13 0.42
CA LEU A 156 -20.14 -6.19 -0.48
C LEU A 156 -20.62 -6.41 -1.93
N PRO A 157 -20.91 -5.33 -2.67
CA PRO A 157 -21.27 -5.44 -4.08
C PRO A 157 -20.08 -6.01 -4.87
N LYS A 158 -20.38 -6.99 -5.72
CA LYS A 158 -19.36 -7.66 -6.56
C LYS A 158 -18.79 -6.74 -7.65
N TYR A 159 -19.47 -5.63 -7.96
CA TYR A 159 -19.13 -4.70 -9.02
C TYR A 159 -19.18 -3.25 -8.51
N ASN A 160 -18.44 -2.35 -9.16
CA ASN A 160 -18.59 -0.91 -8.96
C ASN A 160 -19.81 -0.44 -9.76
N ASP A 161 -20.85 0.06 -9.10
CA ASP A 161 -22.08 0.59 -9.74
C ASP A 161 -21.83 1.82 -10.64
N ASN A 162 -20.59 2.34 -10.70
CA ASN A 162 -20.20 3.46 -11.55
C ASN A 162 -19.84 3.09 -13.00
N ASN A 163 -19.94 1.82 -13.40
CA ASN A 163 -19.93 1.42 -14.81
C ASN A 163 -21.08 0.45 -15.09
N SER A 164 -22.22 1.02 -15.51
CA SER A 164 -23.22 0.29 -16.29
C SER A 164 -22.61 -0.14 -17.63
N GLU A 165 -21.78 -1.17 -17.63
CA GLU A 165 -21.61 -2.05 -18.79
C GLU A 165 -21.70 -3.49 -18.30
N CYS A 166 -22.95 -3.95 -18.30
CA CYS A 166 -23.28 -5.36 -18.21
C CYS A 166 -22.76 -6.05 -19.48
N LEU A 167 -21.59 -6.68 -19.41
CA LEU A 167 -21.04 -7.53 -20.50
C LEU A 167 -21.06 -9.02 -20.16
N SER A 168 -21.91 -9.43 -19.23
CA SER A 168 -22.21 -10.85 -19.02
C SER A 168 -23.67 -11.07 -18.63
N CYS A 169 -24.58 -10.69 -19.52
CA CYS A 169 -25.87 -11.36 -19.63
C CYS A 169 -25.87 -12.14 -20.96
N GLU A 170 -25.81 -13.47 -20.84
CA GLU A 170 -26.21 -14.48 -21.84
C GLU A 170 -25.30 -14.55 -23.10
N ILE A 171 -24.85 -15.72 -23.56
CA ILE A 171 -25.63 -16.90 -23.94
C ILE A 171 -24.82 -18.18 -23.67
N LYS A 172 -25.57 -19.26 -23.41
CA LYS A 172 -25.16 -20.68 -23.30
C LYS A 172 -24.17 -21.16 -24.35
#